data_AF-A0A2H0QJM4-F1
#
_entry.id   AF-A0A2H0QJM4-F1
#
_cell.length_a   1.000
_cell.length_b   1.000
_cell.length_c   1.000
_cell.angle_alpha   90.00
_cell.angle_beta   90.00
_cell.angle_gamma   90.00
#
_symmetry.space_group_name_H-M   'P 1'
#
loop_
_entity.id
_entity.type
_entity.pdbx_description
1 polymer ?
#
loop_
_entity_poly.entity_id
_entity_poly.type
_entity_poly.pdbx_seq_one_letter_code
_entity_poly.pdbx_strand_id
1 'polypeptide(L)'
;MSYEFYKVLHLAMIFIFIGSAAFQFASTTAQKSVKIATGVTSFLILVGGMGLLARIGISHGAGFPGWVWAKMAIWLVIAAATPILGKRLVNNRGMALVGIIGLMIMAAYLAVNKPF
;
A
#
# COMPACT_ATOMS: atom_id res chain seq x y z
N MET A 1 -7.89 -9.91 17.93
CA MET A 1 -7.58 -10.64 16.68
C MET A 1 -6.12 -11.08 16.68
N SER A 2 -5.81 -12.23 16.10
CA SER A 2 -4.47 -12.82 16.10
C SER A 2 -3.51 -12.09 15.13
N TYR A 3 -2.21 -12.35 15.26
CA TYR A 3 -1.21 -11.91 14.27
C TYR A 3 -1.54 -12.42 12.87
N GLU A 4 -1.91 -13.70 12.75
CA GLU A 4 -2.25 -14.32 11.47
C GLU A 4 -3.46 -13.66 10.80
N PHE A 5 -4.47 -13.24 11.57
CA PHE A 5 -5.59 -12.48 11.02
C PHE A 5 -5.14 -11.18 10.34
N TYR A 6 -4.31 -10.38 11.02
CA TYR A 6 -3.82 -9.13 10.44
C TYR A 6 -2.88 -9.38 9.26
N LYS A 7 -2.11 -10.47 9.28
CA LYS A 7 -1.23 -10.86 8.17
C LYS A 7 -2.02 -11.20 6.92
N VAL A 8 -3.06 -12.03 7.06
CA VAL A 8 -3.97 -12.37 5.96
C VAL A 8 -4.69 -11.13 5.46
N LEU A 9 -5.25 -10.30 6.35
CA LEU A 9 -5.90 -9.04 5.98
C LEU A 9 -4.96 -8.12 5.19
N HIS A 10 -3.75 -7.87 5.70
CA HIS A 10 -2.79 -6.97 5.07
C HIS A 10 -2.40 -7.45 3.67
N LEU A 11 -2.06 -8.74 3.52
CA LEU A 11 -1.68 -9.31 2.23
C LEU A 11 -2.84 -9.36 1.24
N ALA A 12 -4.03 -9.76 1.68
CA ALA A 12 -5.22 -9.78 0.84
C ALA A 12 -5.52 -8.39 0.28
N MET A 13 -5.46 -7.35 1.12
CA MET A 13 -5.70 -5.97 0.67
C MET A 13 -4.60 -5.48 -0.27
N ILE A 14 -3.33 -5.87 -0.08
CA ILE A 14 -2.24 -5.58 -1.02
C ILE A 14 -2.54 -6.15 -2.40
N PHE A 15 -2.96 -7.41 -2.49
CA PHE A 15 -3.26 -8.02 -3.79
C PHE A 15 -4.44 -7.36 -4.49
N ILE A 16 -5.52 -7.03 -3.77
CA ILE A 16 -6.66 -6.32 -4.35
C ILE A 16 -6.27 -4.89 -4.75
N PHE A 17 -5.43 -4.22 -3.96
CA PHE A 17 -4.89 -2.90 -4.29
C PHE A 17 -4.09 -2.95 -5.60
N ILE A 18 -3.16 -3.91 -5.74
CA ILE A 18 -2.36 -4.08 -6.96
C ILE A 18 -3.27 -4.34 -8.16
N GLY A 19 -4.21 -5.27 -8.05
CA GLY A 19 -5.13 -5.60 -9.14
C GLY A 19 -5.99 -4.40 -9.56
N SER A 20 -6.56 -3.68 -8.59
CA SER A 20 -7.38 -2.50 -8.85
C SER A 20 -6.56 -1.33 -9.39
N ALA A 21 -5.34 -1.09 -8.89
CA ALA A 21 -4.42 -0.10 -9.41
C ALA A 21 -4.02 -0.42 -10.85
N ALA A 22 -3.60 -1.67 -11.14
CA ALA A 22 -3.25 -2.11 -12.49
C ALA A 22 -4.41 -1.89 -13.47
N PHE A 23 -5.65 -2.23 -13.06
CA PHE A 23 -6.84 -1.97 -13.87
C PHE A 23 -7.04 -0.47 -14.13
N GLN A 24 -6.82 0.38 -13.12
CA GLN A 24 -6.89 1.83 -13.31
C GLN A 24 -5.86 2.32 -14.31
N PHE A 25 -4.62 1.85 -14.25
CA PHE A 25 -3.55 2.28 -15.17
C PHE A 25 -3.70 1.70 -16.58
N ALA A 26 -4.27 0.50 -16.75
CA ALA A 26 -4.49 -0.13 -18.05
C ALA A 26 -5.73 0.40 -18.79
N SER A 27 -6.74 0.88 -18.05
CA SER A 27 -7.99 1.35 -18.64
C SER A 27 -7.94 2.85 -18.99
N THR A 28 -8.53 3.22 -20.13
CA THR A 28 -8.75 4.64 -20.50
C THR A 28 -9.74 5.31 -19.54
N THR A 29 -10.80 4.60 -19.16
CA THR A 29 -11.79 5.04 -18.18
C THR A 29 -12.02 3.95 -17.15
N ALA A 30 -11.39 4.07 -15.99
CA ALA A 30 -11.61 3.14 -14.88
C ALA A 30 -13.02 3.31 -14.27
N GLN A 31 -13.71 2.19 -14.06
CA GLN A 31 -15.02 2.12 -13.42
C GLN A 31 -14.97 2.69 -11.99
N LYS A 32 -16.09 3.26 -11.53
CA LYS A 32 -16.21 3.84 -10.17
C LYS A 32 -15.91 2.80 -9.08
N SER A 33 -16.38 1.56 -9.26
CA SER A 33 -16.13 0.43 -8.37
C SER A 33 -14.62 0.19 -8.15
N VAL A 34 -13.83 0.20 -9.22
CA VAL A 34 -12.37 -0.01 -9.15
C VAL A 34 -11.69 1.13 -8.39
N LYS A 35 -12.10 2.38 -8.62
CA LYS A 35 -11.55 3.54 -7.90
C LYS A 35 -11.85 3.46 -6.40
N ILE A 36 -13.06 3.06 -6.04
CA ILE A 36 -13.46 2.83 -4.65
C ILE A 36 -12.64 1.68 -4.06
N ALA A 37 -12.53 0.55 -4.77
CA ALA A 37 -11.75 -0.60 -4.32
C ALA A 37 -10.29 -0.23 -4.03
N THR A 38 -9.63 0.51 -4.92
CA THR A 38 -8.26 0.99 -4.69
C THR A 38 -8.15 1.88 -3.46
N GLY A 39 -9.08 2.82 -3.26
CA GLY A 39 -9.10 3.66 -2.06
C GLY A 39 -9.33 2.87 -0.78
N VAL A 40 -10.36 2.03 -0.73
CA VAL A 40 -10.71 1.23 0.45
C VAL A 40 -9.61 0.24 0.80
N THR A 41 -9.10 -0.51 -0.17
CA THR A 41 -7.99 -1.43 0.06
C THR A 41 -6.75 -0.68 0.53
N SER A 42 -6.50 0.53 0.01
CA SER A 42 -5.34 1.29 0.47
C SER A 42 -5.42 1.66 1.96
N PHE A 43 -6.62 2.00 2.42
CA PHE A 43 -6.87 2.26 3.83
C PHE A 43 -6.75 0.98 4.67
N LEU A 44 -7.32 -0.13 4.21
CA LEU A 44 -7.27 -1.40 4.93
C LEU A 44 -5.86 -2.01 4.99
N ILE A 45 -4.98 -1.72 4.02
CA ILE A 45 -3.55 -2.05 4.10
C ILE A 45 -2.92 -1.34 5.30
N LEU A 46 -3.20 -0.05 5.50
CA LEU A 46 -2.71 0.68 6.66
C LEU A 46 -3.23 0.04 7.97
N VAL A 47 -4.54 -0.23 8.05
CA VAL A 47 -5.15 -0.87 9.22
C VAL A 47 -4.52 -2.24 9.52
N GLY A 48 -4.35 -3.08 8.50
CA GLY A 48 -3.68 -4.38 8.63
C GLY A 48 -2.22 -4.25 9.08
N GLY A 49 -1.50 -3.26 8.55
CA GLY A 49 -0.11 -2.98 8.90
C GLY A 49 0.05 -2.53 10.35
N MET A 50 -0.79 -1.59 10.81
CA MET A 50 -0.80 -1.14 12.20
C MET A 50 -1.20 -2.27 13.16
N GLY A 51 -2.17 -3.10 12.74
CA GLY A 51 -2.54 -4.30 13.48
C GLY A 51 -1.38 -5.29 13.64
N LEU A 52 -0.55 -5.48 12.60
CA LEU A 52 0.67 -6.30 12.68
C LEU A 52 1.69 -5.70 13.65
N LEU A 53 1.94 -4.39 13.58
CA LEU A 53 2.87 -3.70 14.49
C LEU A 53 2.47 -3.90 15.96
N ALA A 54 1.18 -3.74 16.28
CA ALA A 54 0.66 -3.94 17.62
C ALA A 54 0.87 -5.38 18.14
N ARG A 55 0.92 -6.38 17.25
CA ARG A 55 1.12 -7.80 17.62
C ARG A 55 2.58 -8.20 17.78
N ILE A 56 3.50 -7.40 17.27
CA ILE A 56 4.96 -7.60 17.46
C ILE A 56 5.53 -6.68 18.55
N GLY A 57 4.67 -6.06 19.37
CA GLY A 57 5.08 -5.23 20.49
C GLY A 57 5.52 -3.80 20.12
N ILE A 58 5.37 -3.39 18.86
CA ILE A 58 5.68 -2.03 18.42
C ILE A 58 4.44 -1.17 18.66
N SER A 59 4.43 -0.48 19.80
CA SER A 59 3.34 0.43 20.18
C SER A 59 3.67 1.88 19.83
N HIS A 60 2.63 2.64 19.50
CA HIS A 60 2.70 4.08 19.19
C HIS A 60 3.27 4.92 20.36
N GLY A 61 3.24 4.40 21.59
CA GLY A 61 3.63 5.13 22.80
C GLY A 61 5.15 5.24 23.01
N ALA A 62 5.94 4.32 22.45
CA ALA A 62 7.40 4.31 22.59
C ALA A 62 8.12 4.99 21.40
N GLY A 63 7.37 5.51 20.44
CA GLY A 63 7.89 5.95 19.14
C GLY A 63 8.10 4.77 18.18
N PHE A 64 7.86 5.01 16.90
CA PHE A 64 8.09 3.98 15.89
C PHE A 64 9.55 3.91 15.45
N PRO A 65 10.11 2.69 15.25
CA PRO A 65 11.40 2.52 14.59
C PRO A 65 11.44 3.22 13.23
N GLY A 66 12.61 3.63 12.78
CA GLY A 66 12.70 4.43 11.55
C GLY A 66 12.20 3.67 10.33
N TRP A 67 12.38 2.35 10.24
CA TRP A 67 11.87 1.54 9.13
C TRP A 67 10.34 1.59 9.03
N VAL A 68 9.64 1.72 10.17
CA VAL A 68 8.19 1.86 10.21
C VAL A 68 7.78 3.21 9.64
N TRP A 69 8.45 4.30 10.06
CA TRP A 69 8.23 5.64 9.51
C TRP A 69 8.46 5.69 8.00
N ALA A 70 9.58 5.14 7.54
CA ALA A 70 9.90 5.06 6.11
C ALA A 70 8.83 4.26 5.35
N LYS A 71 8.41 3.11 5.88
CA LYS A 71 7.35 2.29 5.27
C LYS A 71 6.01 3.03 5.21
N MET A 72 5.62 3.74 6.27
CA MET A 72 4.39 4.54 6.29
C MET A 72 4.45 5.70 5.31
N ALA A 73 5.58 6.38 5.20
CA ALA A 73 5.76 7.46 4.22
C ALA A 73 5.63 6.95 2.78
N ILE A 74 6.30 5.83 2.45
CA ILE A 74 6.17 5.17 1.15
C ILE A 74 4.71 4.78 0.90
N TRP A 75 4.03 4.25 1.91
CA TRP A 75 2.63 3.84 1.80
C TRP A 75 1.69 5.02 1.50
N LEU A 76 1.87 6.14 2.19
CA LEU A 76 1.10 7.37 1.93
C LEU A 76 1.34 7.90 0.51
N VAL A 77 2.59 7.86 0.04
CA VAL A 77 2.93 8.21 -1.34
C VAL A 77 2.20 7.29 -2.31
N ILE A 78 2.21 5.98 -2.12
CA ILE A 78 1.50 5.02 -2.99
C ILE A 78 -0.01 5.27 -2.98
N ALA A 79 -0.61 5.44 -1.80
CA ALA A 79 -2.05 5.64 -1.63
C ALA A 79 -2.54 6.94 -2.29
N ALA A 80 -1.76 8.02 -2.21
CA ALA A 80 -2.07 9.30 -2.86
C ALA A 80 -1.74 9.30 -4.36
N ALA A 81 -0.56 8.79 -4.73
CA ALA A 81 -0.07 8.82 -6.11
C ALA A 81 -0.94 7.96 -7.02
N THR A 82 -1.37 6.77 -6.59
CA THR A 82 -2.15 5.84 -7.44
C THR A 82 -3.39 6.49 -8.07
N PRO A 83 -4.34 7.08 -7.32
CA PRO A 83 -5.52 7.74 -7.90
C PRO A 83 -5.17 9.01 -8.68
N ILE A 84 -4.15 9.76 -8.25
CA ILE A 84 -3.72 11.00 -8.94
C ILE A 84 -3.14 10.65 -10.32
N LEU A 85 -2.17 9.74 -10.35
CA LEU A 85 -1.49 9.28 -11.56
C LEU A 85 -2.45 8.54 -12.48
N GLY A 86 -3.30 7.65 -11.96
CA GLY A 86 -4.31 6.95 -12.76
C GLY A 86 -5.33 7.88 -13.43
N LYS A 87 -5.58 9.06 -12.85
CA LYS A 87 -6.46 10.09 -13.43
C LYS A 87 -5.74 11.05 -14.37
N ARG A 88 -4.53 11.49 -14.02
CA ARG A 88 -3.84 12.61 -14.71
C ARG A 88 -2.85 12.18 -15.80
N LEU A 89 -2.29 10.98 -15.74
CA LEU A 89 -1.36 10.50 -16.76
C LEU A 89 -2.10 9.94 -17.97
N VAL A 90 -1.85 10.53 -19.13
CA VAL A 90 -2.31 10.01 -20.42
C VAL A 90 -1.21 9.15 -21.05
N ASN A 91 0.03 9.65 -21.05
CA ASN A 91 1.21 8.94 -21.54
C ASN A 91 1.93 8.21 -20.38
N ASN A 92 2.69 7.15 -20.70
CA ASN A 92 3.57 6.43 -19.76
C ASN A 92 2.87 5.82 -18.52
N ARG A 93 1.57 5.48 -18.63
CA ARG A 93 0.80 4.84 -17.55
C ARG A 93 1.45 3.55 -17.04
N GLY A 94 2.07 2.78 -17.93
CA GLY A 94 2.84 1.59 -17.58
C GLY A 94 4.05 1.90 -16.68
N MET A 95 4.82 2.94 -16.99
CA MET A 95 5.97 3.34 -16.16
C MET A 95 5.52 3.82 -14.77
N ALA A 96 4.39 4.53 -14.69
CA ALA A 96 3.83 4.94 -13.40
C ALA A 96 3.44 3.72 -12.55
N LEU A 97 2.80 2.70 -13.15
CA LEU A 97 2.49 1.45 -12.47
C LEU A 97 3.76 0.73 -12.00
N VAL A 98 4.80 0.65 -12.84
CA VAL A 98 6.09 0.06 -12.47
C VAL A 98 6.72 0.82 -11.30
N GLY A 99 6.65 2.15 -11.27
CA GLY A 99 7.11 2.97 -10.16
C GLY A 99 6.36 2.67 -8.85
N ILE A 100 5.03 2.54 -8.91
CA ILE A 100 4.20 2.15 -7.77
C ILE A 100 4.58 0.74 -7.26
N ILE A 101 4.80 -0.21 -8.16
CA ILE A 101 5.27 -1.57 -7.81
C ILE A 101 6.65 -1.53 -7.16
N GLY A 102 7.58 -0.74 -7.70
CA GLY A 102 8.92 -0.55 -7.12
C GLY A 102 8.86 -0.01 -5.69
N LEU A 103 8.00 0.98 -5.43
CA LEU A 103 7.75 1.50 -4.08
C LEU A 103 7.15 0.42 -3.16
N MET A 104 6.23 -0.41 -3.65
CA MET A 104 5.68 -1.52 -2.87
C MET A 104 6.75 -2.56 -2.50
N ILE A 105 7.65 -2.89 -3.43
CA ILE A 105 8.79 -3.79 -3.17
C ILE A 105 9.73 -3.18 -2.12
N MET A 106 10.03 -1.88 -2.21
CA MET A 106 10.85 -1.18 -1.21
C MET A 106 10.19 -1.23 0.18
N ALA A 107 8.87 -0.99 0.26
CA ALA A 107 8.13 -1.10 1.51
C ALA A 107 8.15 -2.52 2.10
N ALA A 108 8.13 -3.55 1.25
CA ALA A 108 8.29 -4.94 1.66
C ALA A 108 9.71 -5.23 2.17
N TYR A 109 10.73 -4.76 1.45
CA TYR A 109 12.14 -4.87 1.85
C TYR A 109 12.39 -4.27 3.24
N LEU A 110 11.86 -3.08 3.51
CA LEU A 110 11.97 -2.44 4.83
C LEU A 110 11.32 -3.27 5.93
N ALA A 111 10.16 -3.87 5.65
CA ALA A 111 9.44 -4.68 6.64
C ALA A 111 10.17 -6.00 6.96
N VAL A 112 10.88 -6.58 5.99
CA VAL A 112 11.64 -7.82 6.15
C VAL A 112 12.95 -7.54 6.91
N ASN A 113 13.74 -6.58 6.45
CA ASN A 113 15.11 -6.37 6.93
C ASN A 113 15.19 -5.47 8.17
N LYS A 114 14.19 -4.60 8.39
CA LYS A 114 14.11 -3.68 9.55
C LYS A 114 15.47 -2.98 9.85
N PRO A 115 16.10 -2.32 8.85
CA PRO A 115 17.51 -1.91 8.95
C PRO A 115 17.81 -0.77 9.93
N PHE A 116 16.81 -0.04 10.43
CA PHE A 116 16.96 1.12 11.33
C PHE A 116 15.66 1.41 12.08
#